data_AF-A0A4Y3WUK3-F1
#
_entry.id   AF-A0A4Y3WUK3-F1
#
_cell.length_a   1.000
_cell.length_b   1.000
_cell.length_c   1.000
_cell.angle_alpha   90.00
_cell.angle_beta   90.00
_cell.angle_gamma   90.00
#
_symmetry.space_group_name_H-M   'P 1'
#
loop_
_entity.id
_entity.type
_entity.pdbx_description
1 polymer ?
#
loop_
_entity_poly.entity_id
_entity_poly.type
_entity_poly.pdbx_seq_one_letter_code
_entity_poly.pdbx_strand_id
1 'polypeptide(L)'
;MAMPVKYPRNVDDAWQRLRSLRHSPPGFAARGERKDTFSAALEQSEQFFRASDSVGYESKPVMLYYGLSQASQAILAAKQDPRVTKQAATGHGTDCPNRGQITDVGDLKVCDARTRSGAPPKGGAFQLLGSVLDSPTLPAGVPLRQLWISLPEGVKLPPTKAGNLFGAALLERHDGHDYGKAFQATTGRVGTLAHLPYDLMPLDVAEVERQIIERYPSLRNFRVMPNWQGCPDVAHWVLLLDPQGLRASLSFDRGDRPMEHREMFGMVDLGPRVYGDGTTKCIWILPTLAGNTAPLHPLAT
;
A
#
# COMPACT_ATOMS: atom_id res chain seq x y z
N MET A 1 23.91 8.59 5.78
CA MET A 1 22.80 8.92 4.88
C MET A 1 22.55 7.70 4.00
N ALA A 2 21.42 7.02 4.13
CA ALA A 2 21.13 5.83 3.32
C ALA A 2 20.76 6.27 1.89
N MET A 3 21.32 5.60 0.87
CA MET A 3 20.89 5.85 -0.51
C MET A 3 19.46 5.35 -0.71
N PRO A 4 18.62 6.03 -1.53
CA PRO A 4 17.34 5.48 -1.94
C PRO A 4 17.55 4.15 -2.67
N VAL A 5 16.90 3.10 -2.19
CA VAL A 5 16.99 1.76 -2.79
C VAL A 5 16.31 1.81 -4.16
N LYS A 6 17.10 1.82 -5.23
CA LYS A 6 16.56 1.67 -6.59
C LYS A 6 15.98 0.27 -6.73
N TYR A 7 14.65 0.19 -6.72
CA TYR A 7 13.93 -1.06 -6.87
C TYR A 7 14.33 -1.78 -8.17
N PRO A 8 14.43 -3.11 -8.14
CA PRO A 8 14.63 -3.93 -9.34
C PRO A 8 13.47 -3.70 -10.34
N ARG A 9 13.78 -3.63 -11.64
CA ARG A 9 12.81 -3.18 -12.67
C ARG A 9 11.84 -4.28 -13.12
N ASN A 10 12.12 -5.52 -12.74
CA ASN A 10 11.27 -6.68 -12.94
C ASN A 10 11.43 -7.62 -11.72
N VAL A 11 10.54 -8.63 -11.63
CA VAL A 11 10.51 -9.58 -10.51
C VAL A 11 11.74 -10.50 -10.47
N ASP A 12 12.34 -10.82 -11.62
CA ASP A 12 13.51 -11.69 -11.70
C ASP A 12 14.80 -11.00 -11.24
N ASP A 13 15.01 -9.73 -11.59
CA ASP A 13 16.05 -8.85 -11.03
C ASP A 13 15.94 -8.79 -9.50
N ALA A 14 14.71 -8.77 -8.97
CA ALA A 14 14.44 -8.73 -7.54
C ALA A 14 14.89 -10.03 -6.88
N TRP A 15 14.44 -11.17 -7.41
CA TRP A 15 14.86 -12.47 -6.92
C TRP A 15 16.35 -12.72 -7.10
N GLN A 16 16.97 -12.30 -8.20
CA GLN A 16 18.42 -12.41 -8.39
C GLN A 16 19.20 -11.64 -7.32
N ARG A 17 18.78 -10.41 -7.00
CA ARG A 17 19.37 -9.61 -5.91
C ARG A 17 19.15 -10.25 -4.54
N LEU A 18 17.95 -10.76 -4.25
CA LEU A 18 17.67 -11.45 -2.99
C LEU A 18 18.51 -12.74 -2.88
N ARG A 19 18.57 -13.54 -3.94
CA ARG A 19 19.32 -14.80 -3.99
C ARG A 19 20.81 -14.60 -3.79
N SER A 20 21.39 -13.47 -4.23
CA SER A 20 22.81 -13.15 -3.97
C SER A 20 23.11 -12.96 -2.48
N LEU A 21 22.14 -12.51 -1.68
CA LEU A 21 22.27 -12.39 -0.22
C LEU A 21 22.47 -13.74 0.47
N ARG A 22 22.08 -14.88 -0.14
CA ARG A 22 22.27 -16.22 0.45
C ARG A 22 23.76 -16.55 0.67
N HIS A 23 24.65 -16.03 -0.19
CA HIS A 23 26.08 -16.25 -0.04
C HIS A 23 26.65 -15.54 1.20
N SER A 24 26.24 -14.29 1.41
CA SER A 24 26.65 -13.43 2.53
C SER A 24 25.44 -12.76 3.20
N PRO A 25 24.70 -13.48 4.06
CA PRO A 25 23.46 -12.93 4.63
C PRO A 25 23.69 -11.76 5.58
N PRO A 26 22.77 -10.79 5.63
CA PRO A 26 22.92 -9.60 6.44
C PRO A 26 22.65 -9.83 7.94
N GLY A 27 23.19 -8.94 8.76
CA GLY A 27 22.89 -8.86 10.20
C GLY A 27 23.22 -10.14 10.98
N PHE A 28 22.28 -10.60 11.79
CA PHE A 28 22.45 -11.78 12.64
C PHE A 28 22.46 -13.11 11.86
N ALA A 29 22.15 -13.10 10.55
CA ALA A 29 22.23 -14.28 9.68
C ALA A 29 23.62 -14.51 9.06
N ALA A 30 24.62 -13.67 9.34
CA ALA A 30 25.95 -13.80 8.73
C ALA A 30 26.67 -15.14 9.02
N ARG A 31 26.28 -15.89 10.07
CA ARG A 31 26.92 -17.15 10.51
C ARG A 31 25.99 -18.06 11.33
N GLY A 32 26.37 -19.34 11.45
CA GLY A 32 25.68 -20.36 12.27
C GLY A 32 24.29 -20.72 11.75
N GLU A 33 23.47 -21.37 12.60
CA GLU A 33 22.09 -21.83 12.28
C GLU A 33 21.21 -20.76 11.60
N ARG A 34 21.45 -19.48 11.91
CA ARG A 34 20.73 -18.36 11.28
C ARG A 34 21.12 -18.12 9.83
N LYS A 35 22.36 -18.41 9.42
CA LYS A 35 22.79 -18.42 8.01
C LYS A 35 22.02 -19.48 7.24
N ASP A 36 21.90 -20.67 7.82
CA ASP A 36 21.20 -21.81 7.21
C ASP A 36 19.70 -21.52 7.12
N THR A 37 19.10 -21.05 8.22
CA THR A 37 17.69 -20.60 8.27
C THR A 37 17.40 -19.53 7.23
N PHE A 38 18.22 -18.46 7.16
CA PHE A 38 18.06 -17.40 6.15
C PHE A 38 18.14 -17.97 4.74
N SER A 39 19.15 -18.78 4.47
CA SER A 39 19.45 -19.28 3.12
C SER A 39 18.40 -20.26 2.61
N ALA A 40 17.85 -21.10 3.48
CA ALA A 40 16.78 -22.04 3.16
C ALA A 40 15.42 -21.34 3.06
N ALA A 41 15.08 -20.46 4.01
CA ALA A 41 13.79 -19.76 3.99
C ALA A 41 13.68 -18.79 2.79
N LEU A 42 14.77 -18.11 2.42
CA LEU A 42 14.75 -17.23 1.25
C LEU A 42 14.60 -18.00 -0.07
N GLU A 43 15.17 -19.21 -0.16
CA GLU A 43 14.99 -20.11 -1.30
C GLU A 43 13.56 -20.67 -1.39
N GLN A 44 13.03 -21.18 -0.27
CA GLN A 44 11.65 -21.67 -0.23
C GLN A 44 10.66 -20.55 -0.54
N SER A 45 10.93 -19.32 -0.08
CA SER A 45 10.13 -18.15 -0.43
C SER A 45 10.08 -17.93 -1.94
N GLU A 46 11.23 -17.88 -2.62
CA GLU A 46 11.29 -17.75 -4.09
C GLU A 46 10.51 -18.88 -4.79
N GLN A 47 10.72 -20.13 -4.36
CA GLN A 47 10.05 -21.31 -4.92
C GLN A 47 8.53 -21.21 -4.79
N PHE A 48 8.00 -20.82 -3.62
CA PHE A 48 6.56 -20.66 -3.41
C PHE A 48 5.98 -19.50 -4.20
N PHE A 49 6.67 -18.35 -4.29
CA PHE A 49 6.20 -17.23 -5.12
C PHE A 49 6.14 -17.62 -6.60
N ARG A 50 7.18 -18.26 -7.15
CA ARG A 50 7.18 -18.76 -8.54
C ARG A 50 6.12 -19.84 -8.78
N ALA A 51 5.94 -20.77 -7.84
CA ALA A 51 4.88 -21.77 -7.91
C ALA A 51 3.48 -21.11 -7.93
N SER A 52 3.30 -20.01 -7.20
CA SER A 52 2.04 -19.24 -7.16
C SER A 52 1.65 -18.64 -8.52
N ASP A 53 2.60 -18.45 -9.43
CA ASP A 53 2.34 -17.99 -10.81
C ASP A 53 2.01 -19.13 -11.78
N SER A 54 2.33 -20.38 -11.43
CA SER A 54 2.02 -21.57 -12.24
C SER A 54 0.72 -22.29 -11.86
N VAL A 55 0.08 -21.93 -10.75
CA VAL A 55 -1.15 -22.58 -10.24
C VAL A 55 -2.40 -21.73 -10.45
N GLY A 56 -3.56 -22.37 -10.47
CA GLY A 56 -4.87 -21.70 -10.54
C GLY A 56 -5.16 -20.79 -9.33
N TYR A 57 -6.13 -19.88 -9.52
CA TYR A 57 -6.51 -18.86 -8.53
C TYR A 57 -6.95 -19.43 -7.18
N GLU A 58 -7.45 -20.67 -7.16
CA GLU A 58 -7.89 -21.39 -5.96
C GLU A 58 -6.71 -21.79 -5.07
N SER A 59 -5.56 -22.13 -5.69
CA SER A 59 -4.34 -22.59 -5.01
C SER A 59 -3.32 -21.48 -4.78
N LYS A 60 -3.36 -20.41 -5.60
CA LYS A 60 -2.44 -19.27 -5.52
C LYS A 60 -2.34 -18.63 -4.12
N PRO A 61 -3.45 -18.39 -3.37
CA PRO A 61 -3.37 -17.82 -2.03
C PRO A 61 -2.56 -18.65 -1.03
N VAL A 62 -2.62 -19.99 -1.14
CA VAL A 62 -1.86 -20.90 -0.27
C VAL A 62 -0.36 -20.79 -0.55
N MET A 63 0.02 -20.77 -1.84
CA MET A 63 1.42 -20.61 -2.25
C MET A 63 1.96 -19.23 -1.84
N LEU A 64 1.20 -18.15 -2.06
CA LEU A 64 1.56 -16.80 -1.61
C LEU A 64 1.73 -16.72 -0.09
N TYR A 65 0.84 -17.35 0.68
CA TYR A 65 0.93 -17.41 2.14
C TYR A 65 2.22 -18.09 2.61
N TYR A 66 2.57 -19.25 2.06
CA TYR A 66 3.81 -19.94 2.41
C TYR A 66 5.05 -19.18 1.93
N GLY A 67 5.01 -18.57 0.73
CA GLY A 67 6.09 -17.71 0.22
C GLY A 67 6.39 -16.53 1.14
N LEU A 68 5.34 -15.82 1.59
CA LEU A 68 5.45 -14.71 2.55
C LEU A 68 5.89 -15.19 3.95
N SER A 69 5.40 -16.35 4.40
CA SER A 69 5.81 -16.94 5.69
C SER A 69 7.31 -17.25 5.70
N GLN A 70 7.85 -17.80 4.61
CA GLN A 70 9.28 -18.07 4.48
C GLN A 70 10.12 -16.80 4.29
N ALA A 71 9.63 -15.80 3.55
CA ALA A 71 10.26 -14.47 3.50
C ALA A 71 10.39 -13.86 4.91
N SER A 72 9.35 -14.00 5.73
CA SER A 72 9.32 -13.51 7.11
C SER A 72 10.38 -14.21 7.97
N GLN A 73 10.54 -15.53 7.84
CA GLN A 73 11.59 -16.28 8.55
C GLN A 73 13.01 -15.85 8.14
N ALA A 74 13.25 -15.60 6.85
CA ALA A 74 14.52 -15.06 6.39
C ALA A 74 14.81 -13.66 6.98
N ILE A 75 13.82 -12.76 6.94
CA ILE A 75 13.92 -11.41 7.52
C ILE A 75 14.23 -11.51 9.03
N LEU A 76 13.54 -12.36 9.78
CA LEU A 76 13.74 -12.57 11.21
C LEU A 76 15.14 -13.11 11.54
N ALA A 77 15.63 -14.10 10.80
CA ALA A 77 16.96 -14.65 10.98
C ALA A 77 18.06 -13.56 10.87
N ALA A 78 17.87 -12.61 9.95
CA ALA A 78 18.78 -11.48 9.75
C ALA A 78 18.61 -10.32 10.74
N LYS A 79 17.37 -9.97 11.13
CA LYS A 79 17.05 -8.75 11.90
C LYS A 79 16.89 -8.94 13.42
N GLN A 80 16.38 -10.09 13.88
CA GLN A 80 16.01 -10.25 15.28
C GLN A 80 17.23 -10.46 16.18
N ASP A 81 17.43 -9.61 17.20
CA ASP A 81 18.54 -9.75 18.15
C ASP A 81 18.51 -11.14 18.84
N PRO A 82 19.61 -11.91 18.86
CA PRO A 82 19.65 -13.23 19.49
C PRO A 82 19.44 -13.23 21.00
N ARG A 83 19.49 -12.07 21.67
CA ARG A 83 19.14 -11.90 23.10
C ARG A 83 17.63 -11.79 23.32
N VAL A 84 16.86 -11.51 22.27
CA VAL A 84 15.39 -11.63 22.30
C VAL A 84 15.06 -13.09 21.99
N THR A 85 14.29 -13.73 22.87
CA THR A 85 13.87 -15.13 22.71
C THR A 85 13.28 -15.35 21.31
N LYS A 86 13.75 -16.39 20.60
CA LYS A 86 13.32 -16.79 19.25
C LYS A 86 11.79 -16.95 19.23
N GLN A 87 11.07 -15.89 18.86
CA GLN A 87 9.62 -15.92 18.72
C GLN A 87 9.30 -16.69 17.44
N ALA A 88 9.08 -18.00 17.59
CA ALA A 88 8.56 -18.82 16.51
C ALA A 88 7.15 -18.34 16.14
N ALA A 89 6.87 -18.24 14.84
CA ALA A 89 5.51 -17.99 14.37
C ALA A 89 4.67 -19.25 14.66
N THR A 90 3.68 -19.13 15.55
CA THR A 90 2.81 -20.24 15.97
C THR A 90 1.51 -20.33 15.15
N GLY A 91 1.34 -19.46 14.16
CA GLY A 91 0.24 -19.45 13.20
C GLY A 91 0.36 -18.31 12.20
N HIS A 92 -0.60 -18.21 11.27
CA HIS A 92 -0.64 -17.15 10.24
C HIS A 92 -0.70 -15.73 10.83
N GLY A 93 -1.35 -15.57 11.99
CA GLY A 93 -1.41 -14.29 12.70
C GLY A 93 -2.61 -13.42 12.36
N THR A 94 -3.52 -13.88 11.51
CA THR A 94 -4.82 -13.22 11.26
C THR A 94 -5.97 -14.05 11.84
N ASP A 95 -7.12 -13.43 12.07
CA ASP A 95 -8.35 -14.10 12.48
C ASP A 95 -9.57 -13.44 11.80
N CYS A 96 -10.66 -14.19 11.71
CA CYS A 96 -11.91 -13.80 11.08
C CYS A 96 -13.09 -14.08 12.02
N PRO A 97 -13.28 -13.28 13.10
CA PRO A 97 -14.16 -13.62 14.21
C PRO A 97 -15.65 -13.68 13.86
N ASN A 98 -16.09 -13.06 12.76
CA ASN A 98 -17.47 -13.15 12.24
C ASN A 98 -17.64 -14.18 11.11
N ARG A 99 -16.65 -15.06 10.87
CA ARG A 99 -16.75 -16.14 9.88
C ARG A 99 -17.95 -17.04 10.17
N GLY A 100 -18.87 -17.14 9.22
CA GLY A 100 -20.13 -17.88 9.35
C GLY A 100 -21.33 -17.04 9.80
N GLN A 101 -21.15 -15.74 10.08
CA GLN A 101 -22.22 -14.79 10.41
C GLN A 101 -22.49 -13.77 9.28
N ILE A 102 -21.67 -13.80 8.22
CA ILE A 102 -21.71 -12.85 7.11
C ILE A 102 -22.54 -13.37 5.93
N THR A 103 -23.22 -12.45 5.24
CA THR A 103 -23.90 -12.68 3.96
C THR A 103 -23.10 -12.18 2.76
N ASP A 104 -22.23 -11.19 2.95
CA ASP A 104 -21.28 -10.67 1.97
C ASP A 104 -19.84 -10.93 2.46
N VAL A 105 -19.02 -11.50 1.57
CA VAL A 105 -17.59 -11.78 1.78
C VAL A 105 -16.81 -10.52 2.15
N GLY A 106 -17.20 -9.35 1.63
CA GLY A 106 -16.56 -8.07 1.94
C GLY A 106 -16.72 -7.64 3.41
N ASP A 107 -17.75 -8.11 4.13
CA ASP A 107 -17.95 -7.85 5.56
C ASP A 107 -17.22 -8.86 6.47
N LEU A 108 -16.48 -9.82 5.90
CA LEU A 108 -15.57 -10.65 6.67
C LEU A 108 -14.58 -9.75 7.40
N LYS A 109 -14.67 -9.69 8.73
CA LYS A 109 -13.78 -8.87 9.54
C LYS A 109 -12.43 -9.59 9.63
N VAL A 110 -11.38 -8.98 9.12
CA VAL A 110 -10.01 -9.47 9.26
C VAL A 110 -9.33 -8.68 10.36
N CYS A 111 -8.83 -9.36 11.39
CA CYS A 111 -8.03 -8.76 12.44
C CYS A 111 -6.73 -9.53 12.66
N ASP A 112 -5.84 -8.95 13.46
CA ASP A 112 -4.81 -9.72 14.14
C ASP A 112 -5.47 -10.88 14.90
N ALA A 113 -4.90 -12.07 14.78
CA ALA A 113 -5.29 -13.21 15.60
C ALA A 113 -5.23 -12.84 17.09
N ARG A 114 -6.01 -13.56 17.91
CA ARG A 114 -6.01 -13.44 19.37
C ARG A 114 -5.88 -14.81 20.01
N THR A 115 -5.30 -14.87 21.19
CA THR A 115 -5.36 -16.05 22.05
C THR A 115 -6.78 -16.22 22.61
N ARG A 116 -7.12 -17.41 23.13
CA ARG A 116 -8.41 -17.67 23.80
C ARG A 116 -8.68 -16.75 25.00
N SER A 117 -7.66 -16.11 25.57
CA SER A 117 -7.80 -15.12 26.66
C SER A 117 -7.95 -13.67 26.16
N GLY A 118 -8.16 -13.45 24.85
CA GLY A 118 -8.32 -12.13 24.24
C GLY A 118 -7.02 -11.33 24.07
N ALA A 119 -5.90 -11.81 24.62
CA ALA A 119 -4.59 -11.20 24.43
C ALA A 119 -4.03 -11.46 23.01
N PRO A 120 -3.17 -10.57 22.46
CA PRO A 120 -2.45 -10.84 21.21
C PRO A 120 -1.64 -12.15 21.31
N PRO A 121 -1.58 -12.97 20.24
CA PRO A 121 -0.79 -14.18 20.20
C PRO A 121 0.69 -13.82 20.29
N LYS A 122 1.44 -14.64 21.03
CA LYS A 122 2.89 -14.55 21.08
C LYS A 122 3.47 -15.10 19.76
N GLY A 123 3.50 -14.26 18.74
CA GLY A 123 4.08 -14.56 17.43
C GLY A 123 3.10 -15.21 16.44
N GLY A 124 2.19 -14.42 15.86
CA GLY A 124 1.69 -14.72 14.52
C GLY A 124 2.65 -14.18 13.47
N ALA A 125 2.76 -14.83 12.31
CA ALA A 125 3.73 -14.43 11.27
C ALA A 125 3.54 -12.97 10.81
N PHE A 126 2.28 -12.54 10.63
CA PHE A 126 1.95 -11.17 10.23
C PHE A 126 2.39 -10.10 11.24
N GLN A 127 2.06 -10.24 12.53
CA GLN A 127 2.45 -9.27 13.57
C GLN A 127 3.96 -9.22 13.77
N LEU A 128 4.61 -10.38 13.70
CA LEU A 128 6.06 -10.48 13.87
C LEU A 128 6.81 -9.83 12.70
N LEU A 129 6.30 -9.96 11.47
CA LEU A 129 6.82 -9.23 10.32
C LEU A 129 6.58 -7.72 10.46
N GLY A 130 5.35 -7.30 10.82
CA GLY A 130 5.02 -5.90 11.04
C GLY A 130 5.95 -5.23 12.05
N SER A 131 6.21 -5.88 13.19
CA SER A 131 7.15 -5.40 14.20
C SER A 131 8.60 -5.26 13.71
N VAL A 132 9.05 -6.07 12.76
CA VAL A 132 10.43 -5.99 12.22
C VAL A 132 10.55 -4.95 11.11
N LEU A 133 9.45 -4.67 10.40
CA LEU A 133 9.37 -3.67 9.34
C LEU A 133 8.85 -2.30 9.81
N ASP A 134 8.65 -2.11 11.12
CA ASP A 134 8.03 -0.91 11.72
C ASP A 134 6.67 -0.55 11.08
N SER A 135 5.91 -1.59 10.73
CA SER A 135 4.63 -1.48 10.03
C SER A 135 3.47 -1.78 10.98
N PRO A 136 2.38 -1.01 10.92
CA PRO A 136 1.22 -1.24 11.78
C PRO A 136 0.48 -2.53 11.42
N THR A 137 -0.26 -3.07 12.39
CA THR A 137 -1.04 -4.32 12.26
C THR A 137 -2.55 -4.01 12.36
N LEU A 138 -3.39 -5.03 12.63
CA LEU A 138 -4.86 -4.92 12.62
C LEU A 138 -5.50 -5.35 13.96
N PRO A 139 -5.10 -4.78 15.12
CA PRO A 139 -5.57 -5.26 16.42
C PRO A 139 -7.09 -5.10 16.62
N ALA A 140 -7.69 -4.03 16.09
CA ALA A 140 -9.12 -3.78 16.11
C ALA A 140 -9.87 -4.51 14.97
N GLY A 141 -9.16 -4.86 13.90
CA GLY A 141 -9.68 -5.44 12.66
C GLY A 141 -10.40 -4.46 11.74
N VAL A 142 -10.51 -4.84 10.47
CA VAL A 142 -11.24 -4.12 9.41
C VAL A 142 -12.04 -5.10 8.54
N PRO A 143 -13.13 -4.66 7.88
CA PRO A 143 -13.79 -5.43 6.84
C PRO A 143 -12.82 -5.79 5.69
N LEU A 144 -12.93 -6.99 5.15
CA LEU A 144 -12.13 -7.45 4.00
C LEU A 144 -12.26 -6.50 2.82
N ARG A 145 -13.43 -5.89 2.60
CA ARG A 145 -13.65 -4.87 1.56
C ARG A 145 -12.70 -3.67 1.68
N GLN A 146 -12.30 -3.26 2.89
CA GLN A 146 -11.34 -2.17 3.10
C GLN A 146 -9.89 -2.60 2.83
N LEU A 147 -9.51 -3.83 3.21
CA LEU A 147 -8.19 -4.37 2.86
C LEU A 147 -8.04 -4.55 1.36
N TRP A 148 -9.07 -5.06 0.69
CA TRP A 148 -9.06 -5.32 -0.73
C TRP A 148 -8.77 -4.05 -1.53
N ILE A 149 -9.56 -3.00 -1.35
CA ILE A 149 -9.37 -1.71 -2.04
C ILE A 149 -8.11 -0.97 -1.59
N SER A 150 -7.48 -1.33 -0.46
CA SER A 150 -6.20 -0.71 -0.06
C SER A 150 -5.03 -1.17 -0.93
N LEU A 151 -5.25 -2.15 -1.81
CA LEU A 151 -4.32 -2.60 -2.83
C LEU A 151 -4.63 -1.96 -4.19
N PRO A 152 -3.62 -1.55 -4.98
CA PRO A 152 -3.77 -1.04 -6.36
C PRO A 152 -4.69 -1.86 -7.26
N GLU A 153 -4.64 -3.19 -7.15
CA GLU A 153 -5.43 -4.13 -7.93
C GLU A 153 -6.89 -4.16 -7.48
N GLY A 154 -7.13 -4.06 -6.16
CA GLY A 154 -8.47 -4.16 -5.58
C GLY A 154 -9.32 -2.92 -5.79
N VAL A 155 -8.72 -1.77 -6.10
CA VAL A 155 -9.43 -0.56 -6.55
C VAL A 155 -10.05 -0.75 -7.94
N LYS A 156 -9.37 -1.49 -8.82
CA LYS A 156 -9.86 -1.78 -10.18
C LYS A 156 -10.99 -2.82 -10.21
N LEU A 157 -11.04 -3.67 -9.19
CA LEU A 157 -12.01 -4.75 -9.04
C LEU A 157 -12.61 -4.73 -7.62
N PRO A 158 -13.38 -3.69 -7.24
CA PRO A 158 -13.89 -3.56 -5.89
C PRO A 158 -14.93 -4.66 -5.58
N PRO A 159 -14.95 -5.22 -4.35
CA PRO A 159 -15.78 -6.38 -4.03
C PRO A 159 -17.26 -6.03 -3.87
N THR A 160 -17.58 -4.74 -3.75
CA THR A 160 -18.91 -4.13 -3.76
C THR A 160 -18.81 -2.76 -4.41
N LYS A 161 -19.94 -2.06 -4.64
CA LYS A 161 -19.92 -0.64 -5.05
C LYS A 161 -19.08 0.19 -4.06
N ALA A 162 -17.87 0.56 -4.44
CA ALA A 162 -16.85 1.11 -3.54
C ALA A 162 -16.90 2.65 -3.38
N GLY A 163 -17.92 3.32 -3.90
CA GLY A 163 -17.98 4.79 -4.01
C GLY A 163 -17.80 5.59 -2.71
N ASN A 164 -17.86 4.96 -1.54
CA ASN A 164 -17.74 5.58 -0.21
C ASN A 164 -16.55 5.00 0.60
N LEU A 165 -15.61 4.27 -0.03
CA LEU A 165 -14.52 3.61 0.66
C LEU A 165 -13.15 4.14 0.22
N PHE A 166 -12.34 4.57 1.18
CA PHE A 166 -10.96 5.01 0.95
C PHE A 166 -10.07 3.82 0.56
N GLY A 167 -9.79 3.69 -0.74
CA GLY A 167 -8.87 2.72 -1.31
C GLY A 167 -7.47 3.27 -1.58
N ALA A 168 -6.67 2.55 -2.36
CA ALA A 168 -5.41 3.07 -2.89
C ALA A 168 -5.71 4.18 -3.92
N ALA A 169 -5.27 5.40 -3.64
CA ALA A 169 -5.40 6.50 -4.58
C ALA A 169 -4.23 6.47 -5.58
N LEU A 170 -4.52 6.72 -6.86
CA LEU A 170 -3.50 6.75 -7.92
C LEU A 170 -3.13 8.19 -8.21
N LEU A 171 -1.87 8.54 -8.04
CA LEU A 171 -1.34 9.84 -8.41
C LEU A 171 -0.67 9.78 -9.77
N GLU A 172 -1.31 10.37 -10.76
CA GLU A 172 -0.82 10.47 -12.12
C GLU A 172 -0.04 11.79 -12.31
N ARG A 173 1.15 11.65 -12.90
CA ARG A 173 2.04 12.72 -13.34
C ARG A 173 2.04 12.75 -14.86
N HIS A 174 1.43 13.78 -15.40
CA HIS A 174 1.47 14.05 -16.83
C HIS A 174 2.70 14.92 -17.18
N ASP A 175 2.94 15.26 -18.44
CA ASP A 175 3.98 16.22 -18.83
C ASP A 175 3.35 17.55 -19.25
N GLY A 176 3.98 18.69 -18.93
CA GLY A 176 3.42 20.02 -19.18
C GLY A 176 3.14 20.38 -20.65
N HIS A 177 3.56 19.54 -21.60
CA HIS A 177 3.27 19.69 -23.02
C HIS A 177 1.90 19.14 -23.43
N ASP A 178 1.31 18.22 -22.68
CA ASP A 178 -0.01 17.61 -22.99
C ASP A 178 -1.19 18.59 -22.70
N TYR A 179 -0.89 19.86 -22.43
CA TYR A 179 -1.77 20.83 -21.77
C TYR A 179 -1.95 22.10 -22.60
N GLY A 180 -3.20 22.53 -22.72
CA GLY A 180 -3.57 23.76 -23.42
C GLY A 180 -2.87 25.01 -22.85
N LYS A 181 -2.72 26.03 -23.70
CA LYS A 181 -1.93 27.25 -23.44
C LYS A 181 -2.22 27.96 -22.11
N ALA A 182 -3.41 27.80 -21.54
CA ALA A 182 -3.79 28.36 -20.24
C ALA A 182 -2.92 27.86 -19.07
N PHE A 183 -2.39 26.63 -19.13
CA PHE A 183 -1.51 26.06 -18.09
C PHE A 183 -0.01 26.25 -18.36
N GLN A 184 0.37 26.73 -19.55
CA GLN A 184 1.79 26.94 -19.91
C GLN A 184 2.44 28.10 -19.14
N ALA A 185 1.64 28.98 -18.52
CA ALA A 185 2.11 30.07 -17.67
C ALA A 185 2.57 29.60 -16.27
N THR A 186 2.18 28.40 -15.83
CA THR A 186 2.65 27.81 -14.57
C THR A 186 3.89 26.95 -14.82
N THR A 187 5.06 27.45 -14.43
CA THR A 187 6.37 26.77 -14.47
C THR A 187 6.52 25.60 -13.48
N GLY A 188 5.40 25.09 -12.96
CA GLY A 188 5.34 24.15 -11.84
C GLY A 188 4.87 22.76 -12.23
N ARG A 189 5.09 21.82 -11.31
CA ARG A 189 4.66 20.44 -11.40
C ARG A 189 3.20 20.35 -10.89
N VAL A 190 2.24 20.08 -11.78
CA VAL A 190 0.77 19.99 -11.53
C VAL A 190 0.39 18.58 -10.95
N GLY A 191 -0.75 17.95 -11.26
CA GLY A 191 -1.04 16.52 -10.96
C GLY A 191 -2.47 16.04 -11.24
N THR A 192 -2.72 14.73 -11.14
CA THR A 192 -4.08 14.15 -10.96
C THR A 192 -4.06 13.06 -9.88
N LEU A 193 -4.85 13.21 -8.81
CA LEU A 193 -5.08 12.18 -7.79
C LEU A 193 -6.44 11.53 -8.04
N ALA A 194 -6.42 10.28 -8.50
CA ALA A 194 -7.58 9.46 -8.85
C ALA A 194 -7.93 8.42 -7.78
N HIS A 195 -9.10 7.80 -7.95
CA HIS A 195 -9.70 6.81 -7.04
C HIS A 195 -10.03 7.34 -5.64
N LEU A 196 -10.36 8.63 -5.54
CA LEU A 196 -10.93 9.17 -4.30
C LEU A 196 -12.43 8.83 -4.17
N PRO A 197 -12.93 8.60 -2.94
CA PRO A 197 -14.35 8.35 -2.69
C PRO A 197 -15.27 9.47 -3.22
N TYR A 198 -16.37 9.10 -3.86
CA TYR A 198 -17.31 10.05 -4.47
C TYR A 198 -18.11 10.87 -3.44
N ASP A 199 -18.27 10.35 -2.22
CA ASP A 199 -18.89 11.05 -1.10
C ASP A 199 -18.06 12.23 -0.56
N LEU A 200 -16.81 12.40 -1.02
CA LEU A 200 -16.04 13.64 -0.85
C LEU A 200 -16.50 14.77 -1.79
N MET A 201 -17.07 14.46 -2.96
CA MET A 201 -17.45 15.48 -3.96
C MET A 201 -18.43 16.56 -3.44
N PRO A 202 -19.48 16.26 -2.64
CA PRO A 202 -20.40 17.26 -2.11
C PRO A 202 -19.91 18.02 -0.87
N LEU A 203 -18.73 17.68 -0.32
CA LEU A 203 -18.19 18.30 0.89
C LEU A 203 -17.46 19.61 0.54
N ASP A 204 -17.26 20.50 1.52
CA ASP A 204 -16.45 21.70 1.31
C ASP A 204 -14.93 21.40 1.28
N VAL A 205 -14.14 22.37 0.79
CA VAL A 205 -12.68 22.30 0.67
C VAL A 205 -12.01 21.79 1.95
N ALA A 206 -12.41 22.34 3.11
CA ALA A 206 -11.73 22.11 4.37
C ALA A 206 -12.04 20.71 4.91
N GLU A 207 -13.28 20.24 4.72
CA GLU A 207 -13.68 18.88 5.06
C GLU A 207 -13.04 17.84 4.12
N VAL A 208 -12.95 18.12 2.80
CA VAL A 208 -12.20 17.28 1.85
C VAL A 208 -10.72 17.20 2.24
N GLU A 209 -10.09 18.34 2.56
CA GLU A 209 -8.70 18.36 3.05
C GLU A 209 -8.55 17.52 4.31
N ARG A 210 -9.41 17.74 5.31
CA ARG A 210 -9.37 17.03 6.59
C ARG A 210 -9.45 15.52 6.38
N GLN A 211 -10.41 15.04 5.59
CA GLN A 211 -10.57 13.61 5.34
C GLN A 211 -9.40 13.02 4.53
N ILE A 212 -8.90 13.71 3.51
CA ILE A 212 -7.74 13.24 2.74
C ILE A 212 -6.48 13.16 3.62
N ILE A 213 -6.21 14.17 4.44
CA ILE A 213 -5.05 14.22 5.34
C ILE A 213 -5.12 13.16 6.45
N GLU A 214 -6.32 12.90 6.99
CA GLU A 214 -6.57 11.87 7.99
C GLU A 214 -6.37 10.47 7.41
N ARG A 215 -6.84 10.23 6.18
CA ARG A 215 -6.83 8.92 5.52
C ARG A 215 -5.55 8.61 4.77
N TYR A 216 -4.81 9.60 4.29
CA TYR A 216 -3.55 9.43 3.57
C TYR A 216 -2.43 10.23 4.25
N PRO A 217 -1.72 9.68 5.25
CA PRO A 217 -0.69 10.39 6.00
C PRO A 217 0.46 10.95 5.16
N SER A 218 0.76 10.33 4.03
CA SER A 218 1.72 10.82 3.04
C SER A 218 1.27 12.12 2.34
N LEU A 219 -0.02 12.46 2.43
CA LEU A 219 -0.61 13.72 1.96
C LEU A 219 -0.69 14.82 3.04
N ARG A 220 -0.17 14.62 4.26
CA ARG A 220 -0.26 15.59 5.38
C ARG A 220 0.32 16.99 5.12
N ASN A 221 1.24 17.12 4.17
CA ASN A 221 1.86 18.41 3.82
C ASN A 221 1.13 19.13 2.67
N PHE A 222 0.10 18.50 2.09
CA PHE A 222 -0.72 19.09 1.05
C PHE A 222 -1.85 19.94 1.67
N ARG A 223 -2.41 20.85 0.87
CA ARG A 223 -3.63 21.62 1.12
C ARG A 223 -4.62 21.34 0.01
N VAL A 224 -5.92 21.28 0.29
CA VAL A 224 -6.93 21.32 -0.78
C VAL A 224 -7.36 22.77 -0.98
N MET A 225 -7.58 23.15 -2.22
CA MET A 225 -8.08 24.46 -2.62
C MET A 225 -9.22 24.30 -3.64
N PRO A 226 -10.18 25.24 -3.68
CA PRO A 226 -11.14 25.29 -4.76
C PRO A 226 -10.42 25.54 -6.08
N ASN A 227 -10.83 24.88 -7.16
CA ASN A 227 -10.29 25.18 -8.49
C ASN A 227 -10.63 26.64 -8.87
N TRP A 228 -9.77 27.22 -9.72
CA TRP A 228 -9.89 28.61 -10.12
C TRP A 228 -11.16 28.82 -10.97
N GLN A 229 -11.86 29.92 -10.72
CA GLN A 229 -13.19 30.19 -11.28
C GLN A 229 -13.14 30.25 -12.82
N GLY A 230 -13.91 29.40 -13.51
CA GLY A 230 -13.99 29.42 -14.97
C GLY A 230 -14.76 28.27 -15.63
N CYS A 231 -14.85 27.09 -15.00
CA CYS A 231 -15.69 25.99 -15.47
C CYS A 231 -16.89 25.79 -14.53
N PRO A 232 -18.12 26.20 -14.91
CA PRO A 232 -19.30 26.12 -14.04
C PRO A 232 -19.83 24.70 -13.82
N ASP A 233 -19.54 23.77 -14.74
CA ASP A 233 -20.22 22.46 -14.80
C ASP A 233 -19.48 21.30 -14.09
N VAL A 234 -18.31 21.57 -13.46
CA VAL A 234 -17.52 20.50 -12.84
C VAL A 234 -16.89 20.96 -11.51
N ALA A 235 -17.32 20.34 -10.41
CA ALA A 235 -16.78 20.57 -9.08
C ALA A 235 -15.35 20.01 -8.99
N HIS A 236 -14.37 20.88 -9.20
CA HIS A 236 -12.95 20.55 -9.08
C HIS A 236 -12.36 21.12 -7.81
N TRP A 237 -11.72 20.22 -7.06
CA TRP A 237 -10.84 20.54 -5.96
C TRP A 237 -9.39 20.29 -6.42
N VAL A 238 -8.44 21.10 -5.95
CA VAL A 238 -7.02 21.01 -6.31
C VAL A 238 -6.19 20.88 -5.02
N LEU A 239 -5.45 19.80 -4.88
CA LEU A 239 -4.38 19.66 -3.88
C LEU A 239 -3.16 20.52 -4.27
N LEU A 240 -2.82 21.53 -3.48
CA LEU A 240 -1.52 22.22 -3.54
C LEU A 240 -0.54 21.62 -2.52
N LEU A 241 0.77 21.60 -2.83
CA LEU A 241 1.82 21.17 -1.88
C LEU A 241 2.95 22.20 -1.81
N ASP A 242 3.25 22.65 -0.58
CA ASP A 242 4.53 23.21 -0.05
C ASP A 242 5.18 24.39 -0.84
N PRO A 243 6.06 25.20 -0.21
CA PRO A 243 6.97 26.16 -0.87
C PRO A 243 7.66 25.74 -2.19
N GLN A 244 7.65 24.46 -2.57
CA GLN A 244 8.18 23.96 -3.85
C GLN A 244 7.17 24.06 -5.02
N GLY A 245 5.90 24.42 -4.79
CA GLY A 245 4.98 24.90 -5.83
C GLY A 245 4.19 23.82 -6.60
N LEU A 246 3.77 22.74 -5.95
CA LEU A 246 3.10 21.59 -6.55
C LEU A 246 1.56 21.74 -6.63
N ARG A 247 0.88 21.17 -7.64
CA ARG A 247 -0.59 21.33 -7.83
C ARG A 247 -1.35 20.11 -8.42
N ALA A 248 -1.81 19.14 -7.65
CA ALA A 248 -2.62 18.02 -8.16
C ALA A 248 -4.14 18.30 -8.23
N SER A 249 -4.83 17.90 -9.30
CA SER A 249 -6.29 17.89 -9.39
C SER A 249 -6.88 16.66 -8.67
N LEU A 250 -8.10 16.78 -8.11
CA LEU A 250 -8.81 15.64 -7.53
C LEU A 250 -9.80 15.01 -8.52
N SER A 251 -9.76 13.68 -8.62
CA SER A 251 -10.67 12.85 -9.43
C SER A 251 -11.35 11.79 -8.56
N PHE A 252 -12.69 11.76 -8.62
CA PHE A 252 -13.56 10.99 -7.74
C PHE A 252 -14.21 9.81 -8.48
N ASP A 253 -14.18 8.62 -7.89
CA ASP A 253 -14.70 7.40 -8.51
C ASP A 253 -16.17 7.15 -8.18
N ARG A 254 -17.02 7.29 -9.19
CA ARG A 254 -18.48 7.11 -9.07
C ARG A 254 -18.91 5.63 -9.02
N GLY A 255 -18.00 4.69 -9.28
CA GLY A 255 -18.20 3.24 -9.12
C GLY A 255 -19.27 2.61 -10.04
N ASP A 256 -19.77 3.35 -11.03
CA ASP A 256 -20.88 2.96 -11.91
C ASP A 256 -20.53 2.95 -13.41
N ARG A 257 -19.26 3.22 -13.79
CA ARG A 257 -18.80 3.25 -15.19
C ARG A 257 -17.38 2.66 -15.36
N PRO A 258 -17.11 1.91 -16.45
CA PRO A 258 -15.74 1.64 -16.89
C PRO A 258 -14.98 2.94 -17.18
N MET A 259 -13.69 2.99 -16.82
CA MET A 259 -12.86 4.22 -16.81
C MET A 259 -12.41 4.72 -18.21
N GLU A 260 -13.01 4.29 -19.31
CA GLU A 260 -12.46 4.52 -20.67
C GLU A 260 -12.61 5.96 -21.20
N HIS A 261 -13.35 6.84 -20.52
CA HIS A 261 -13.45 8.25 -20.92
C HIS A 261 -13.50 9.23 -19.74
N ARG A 262 -12.38 9.94 -19.53
CA ARG A 262 -12.35 11.36 -19.13
C ARG A 262 -10.96 11.97 -19.31
N GLU A 263 -10.90 13.06 -20.06
CA GLU A 263 -9.73 13.95 -20.12
C GLU A 263 -9.64 14.73 -18.81
N MET A 264 -8.48 14.75 -18.14
CA MET A 264 -8.07 15.81 -17.22
C MET A 264 -6.62 15.68 -16.70
N PHE A 265 -6.21 16.61 -15.83
CA PHE A 265 -5.03 17.41 -16.13
C PHE A 265 -4.13 17.76 -14.89
N GLY A 266 -2.94 17.12 -14.75
CA GLY A 266 -1.68 17.74 -14.26
C GLY A 266 -0.39 16.86 -14.01
N MET A 267 0.81 17.44 -13.78
CA MET A 267 2.19 16.84 -13.67
C MET A 267 2.89 16.77 -12.26
N VAL A 268 2.83 15.70 -11.44
CA VAL A 268 3.36 15.70 -10.03
C VAL A 268 4.88 15.52 -9.80
N ASP A 269 5.39 15.84 -8.59
CA ASP A 269 6.55 15.18 -7.94
C ASP A 269 6.31 14.86 -6.45
N LEU A 270 6.88 13.76 -5.97
CA LEU A 270 6.76 13.27 -4.59
C LEU A 270 8.13 12.95 -4.01
N GLY A 271 8.28 13.10 -2.68
CA GLY A 271 9.48 12.65 -1.97
C GLY A 271 9.71 11.14 -2.06
N PRO A 272 10.88 10.61 -1.66
CA PRO A 272 11.32 9.24 -1.96
C PRO A 272 10.61 8.10 -1.19
N ARG A 273 9.41 8.33 -0.65
CA ARG A 273 8.63 7.39 0.19
C ARG A 273 7.35 6.88 -0.48
N VAL A 274 7.36 6.67 -1.80
CA VAL A 274 6.14 6.31 -2.53
C VAL A 274 6.37 5.20 -3.54
N TYR A 275 5.32 4.40 -3.77
CA TYR A 275 5.37 3.19 -4.57
C TYR A 275 5.30 3.52 -6.07
N GLY A 276 6.47 3.63 -6.69
CA GLY A 276 6.69 3.86 -8.12
C GLY A 276 8.14 3.56 -8.49
N ASP A 277 8.42 3.27 -9.76
CA ASP A 277 9.77 2.83 -10.21
C ASP A 277 10.77 3.99 -10.42
N GLY A 278 10.35 5.23 -10.15
CA GLY A 278 11.12 6.46 -10.38
C GLY A 278 11.08 6.98 -11.83
N THR A 279 10.37 6.28 -12.71
CA THR A 279 10.11 6.65 -14.11
C THR A 279 8.61 6.67 -14.46
N THR A 280 7.75 6.06 -13.64
CA THR A 280 6.32 6.01 -13.89
C THR A 280 5.65 7.37 -13.76
N LYS A 281 4.81 7.69 -14.76
CA LYS A 281 3.74 8.70 -14.70
C LYS A 281 2.65 8.39 -13.66
N CYS A 282 2.84 7.41 -12.80
CA CYS A 282 1.82 6.79 -11.94
C CYS A 282 2.47 6.38 -10.62
N ILE A 283 1.88 6.79 -9.50
CA ILE A 283 2.39 6.52 -8.16
C ILE A 283 1.22 6.20 -7.21
N TRP A 284 1.29 5.10 -6.46
CA TRP A 284 0.20 4.70 -5.55
C TRP A 284 0.34 5.29 -4.15
N ILE A 285 -0.76 5.87 -3.66
CA ILE A 285 -0.91 6.45 -2.32
C ILE A 285 -1.86 5.57 -1.52
N LEU A 286 -1.39 5.05 -0.39
CA LEU A 286 -2.09 4.00 0.35
C LEU A 286 -2.80 4.59 1.60
N PRO A 287 -4.04 4.16 1.90
CA PRO A 287 -4.82 4.70 3.00
C PRO A 287 -4.39 4.11 4.35
N THR A 288 -4.72 4.80 5.43
CA THR A 288 -4.74 4.24 6.79
C THR A 288 -5.94 3.33 6.99
N LEU A 289 -5.69 2.19 7.61
CA LEU A 289 -6.70 1.20 7.99
C LEU A 289 -6.73 1.05 9.51
N ALA A 290 -7.85 0.58 10.08
CA ALA A 290 -8.02 0.30 11.50
C ALA A 290 -7.74 1.46 12.49
N GLY A 291 -7.68 2.72 12.01
CA GLY A 291 -7.27 3.88 12.82
C GLY A 291 -5.75 3.99 13.02
N ASN A 292 -4.95 3.25 12.25
CA ASN A 292 -3.49 3.35 12.26
C ASN A 292 -3.03 4.75 11.83
N THR A 293 -1.91 5.22 12.39
CA THR A 293 -1.32 6.53 12.07
C THR A 293 -0.50 6.54 10.78
N ALA A 294 -0.21 5.36 10.24
CA ALA A 294 0.50 5.12 8.97
C ALA A 294 -0.18 3.97 8.19
N PRO A 295 0.05 3.84 6.87
CA PRO A 295 -0.47 2.72 6.07
C PRO A 295 0.10 1.37 6.52
N LEU A 296 -0.60 0.26 6.22
CA LEU A 296 -0.10 -1.10 6.51
C LEU A 296 1.13 -1.51 5.68
N HIS A 297 1.50 -0.72 4.68
CA HIS A 297 2.52 -1.08 3.70
C HIS A 297 3.91 -0.58 4.14
N PRO A 298 4.91 -1.46 4.32
CA PRO A 298 6.22 -1.14 4.93
C PRO A 298 7.08 -0.12 4.17
N LEU A 299 6.74 0.16 2.91
CA LEU A 299 7.45 1.15 2.08
C LEU A 299 6.69 2.48 1.95
N ALA A 300 5.54 2.60 2.63
CA ALA A 300 4.69 3.80 2.67
C ALA A 300 4.56 4.41 4.09
N THR A 301 5.30 3.86 5.06
CA THR A 301 5.45 4.34 6.44
C THR A 301 6.58 5.36 6.59
#